data_AF-A0A4D6EW22-F1
#
_entry.id   AF-A0A4D6EW22-F1
#
_cell.length_a   1.000
_cell.length_b   1.000
_cell.length_c   1.000
_cell.angle_alpha   90.00
_cell.angle_beta   90.00
_cell.angle_gamma   90.00
#
_symmetry.space_group_name_H-M   'P 1'
#
loop_
_entity.id
_entity.type
_entity.pdbx_description
1 polymer ?
#
loop_
_entity_poly.entity_id
_entity_poly.type
_entity_poly.pdbx_seq_one_letter_code
_entity_poly.pdbx_strand_id
1 'polypeptide(L)'
;RNIIEVPKLYSIDLDNQTLEQWENQGNVSFAVTRPEQSIAKQSIAISWPSVSYKAAHKNGSRHKRWANWLTTLPKVVLCFFEDPELCTYGEDWHGGAYKIVAGTPKAIT
;
A
#
# COMPACT_ATOMS: atom_id res chain seq x y z
N ARG A 1 13.06 -12.73 -6.18
CA ARG A 1 11.97 -13.58 -5.68
C ARG A 1 10.79 -13.20 -6.53
N ASN A 2 10.11 -14.14 -7.15
CA ASN A 2 8.99 -13.85 -8.02
C ASN A 2 7.70 -13.97 -7.19
N ILE A 3 6.66 -13.24 -7.57
CA ILE A 3 5.33 -13.40 -6.94
C ILE A 3 4.75 -14.72 -7.43
N ILE A 4 4.51 -15.65 -6.51
CA ILE A 4 3.96 -16.99 -6.82
C ILE A 4 2.44 -16.98 -6.69
N GLU A 5 1.90 -16.16 -5.79
CA GLU A 5 0.47 -16.00 -5.55
C GLU A 5 0.20 -14.59 -5.07
N VAL A 6 -0.95 -14.05 -5.48
CA VAL A 6 -1.44 -12.75 -5.02
C VAL A 6 -2.71 -13.00 -4.21
N PRO A 7 -2.73 -12.65 -2.91
CA PRO A 7 -3.91 -12.84 -2.08
C PRO A 7 -5.04 -11.91 -2.53
N LYS A 8 -6.27 -12.25 -2.11
CA LYS A 8 -7.41 -11.34 -2.25
C LYS A 8 -7.12 -10.01 -1.54
N LEU A 9 -7.59 -8.93 -2.14
CA LEU A 9 -7.48 -7.60 -1.54
C LEU A 9 -8.72 -7.32 -0.70
N TYR A 10 -8.48 -6.85 0.52
CA TYR A 10 -9.50 -6.56 1.52
C TYR A 10 -9.63 -5.05 1.67
N SER A 11 -10.86 -4.53 1.60
CA SER A 11 -11.19 -3.16 2.00
C SER A 11 -11.88 -3.23 3.36
N ILE A 12 -11.30 -2.58 4.36
CA ILE A 12 -11.84 -2.51 5.72
C ILE A 12 -12.13 -1.04 5.99
N ASP A 13 -13.40 -0.73 6.21
CA ASP A 13 -13.81 0.62 6.60
C ASP A 13 -13.43 0.84 8.07
N LEU A 14 -12.59 1.86 8.31
CA LEU A 14 -12.15 2.28 9.63
C LEU A 14 -12.81 3.61 10.00
N ASP A 15 -12.88 3.90 11.29
CA ASP A 15 -13.33 5.20 11.76
C ASP A 15 -12.32 6.31 11.41
N ASN A 16 -12.80 7.55 11.32
CA ASN A 16 -11.98 8.70 10.94
C ASN A 16 -10.80 8.93 11.89
N GLN A 17 -10.99 8.69 13.20
CA GLN A 17 -9.93 8.90 14.19
C GLN A 17 -8.77 7.93 13.95
N THR A 18 -9.06 6.67 13.65
CA THR A 18 -8.05 5.68 13.27
C THR A 18 -7.32 6.08 11.98
N LEU A 19 -8.03 6.59 10.96
CA LEU A 19 -7.43 7.05 9.71
C LEU A 19 -6.51 8.27 9.90
N GLU A 20 -6.92 9.23 10.72
CA GLU A 20 -6.13 10.44 11.05
C GLU A 20 -4.84 10.11 11.82
N GLN A 21 -4.88 9.09 12.67
CA GLN A 21 -3.69 8.58 13.36
C GLN A 21 -2.68 7.98 12.38
N TRP A 22 -3.14 7.39 11.27
CA TRP A 22 -2.27 6.78 10.27
C TRP A 22 -1.54 7.78 9.39
N GLU A 23 -2.16 8.93 9.13
CA GLU A 23 -1.54 10.02 8.37
C GLU A 23 -0.38 10.68 9.14
N ASN A 24 -0.51 10.76 10.47
CA ASN A 24 0.48 11.41 11.32
C ASN A 24 1.55 10.41 11.76
N GLN A 25 2.75 10.53 11.14
CA GLN A 25 3.93 9.66 11.31
C GLN A 25 4.35 9.36 12.76
N GLY A 26 3.85 10.08 13.77
CA GLY A 26 4.20 9.92 15.18
C GLY A 26 3.41 8.87 15.96
N ASN A 27 2.24 8.41 15.48
CA ASN A 27 1.32 7.61 16.31
C ASN A 27 1.04 6.19 15.81
N VAL A 28 1.54 5.81 14.64
CA VAL A 28 1.42 4.42 14.16
C VAL A 28 2.57 3.60 14.68
N SER A 29 2.28 2.59 15.50
CA SER A 29 3.27 1.59 15.90
C SER A 29 3.00 0.27 15.19
N PHE A 30 4.07 -0.35 14.69
CA PHE A 30 4.03 -1.71 14.18
C PHE A 30 4.59 -2.64 15.27
N ALA A 31 3.76 -3.55 15.77
CA ALA A 31 4.14 -4.52 16.78
C ALA A 31 4.10 -5.93 16.21
N VAL A 32 5.06 -6.76 16.60
CA VAL A 32 5.12 -8.16 16.22
C VAL A 32 5.10 -9.00 17.48
N THR A 33 4.04 -9.77 17.65
CA THR A 33 3.86 -10.67 18.80
C THR A 33 3.88 -12.12 18.32
N ARG A 34 4.58 -12.97 19.06
CA ARG A 34 4.61 -14.41 18.81
C ARG A 34 3.58 -15.10 19.71
N PRO A 35 2.71 -15.98 19.16
CA PRO A 35 1.91 -16.87 19.99
C PRO A 35 2.82 -17.79 20.81
N GLU A 36 2.56 -17.95 22.11
CA GLU A 36 3.41 -18.71 23.06
C GLU A 36 3.68 -20.17 22.65
N GLN A 37 2.89 -20.73 21.74
CA GLN A 37 2.93 -22.15 21.37
C GLN A 37 4.02 -22.54 20.36
N SER A 38 4.86 -21.62 19.85
CA SER A 38 5.90 -22.00 18.88
C SER A 38 7.18 -22.49 19.57
N ILE A 39 7.43 -23.81 19.51
CA ILE A 39 8.48 -24.58 20.21
C ILE A 39 9.94 -24.29 19.75
N ALA A 40 10.21 -23.23 18.97
CA ALA A 40 11.58 -22.88 18.61
C ALA A 40 11.82 -21.37 18.65
N LYS A 41 12.97 -20.96 19.19
CA LYS A 41 13.53 -19.60 19.12
C LYS A 41 13.85 -19.20 17.67
N GLN A 42 12.85 -19.13 16.80
CA GLN A 42 13.03 -18.57 15.46
C GLN A 42 13.06 -17.05 15.59
N SER A 43 13.90 -16.34 14.86
CA SER A 43 13.83 -14.89 14.73
C SER A 43 12.86 -14.52 13.61
N ILE A 44 12.13 -13.41 13.73
CA ILE A 44 11.34 -12.88 12.62
C ILE A 44 12.25 -11.97 11.81
N ALA A 45 12.51 -12.34 10.55
CA ALA A 45 13.29 -11.54 9.63
C ALA A 45 12.36 -10.69 8.75
N ILE A 46 12.54 -9.38 8.77
CA ILE A 46 11.80 -8.42 7.95
C ILE A 46 12.80 -7.79 6.97
N SER A 47 12.48 -7.85 5.68
CA SER A 47 13.31 -7.26 4.62
C SER A 47 12.54 -6.17 3.88
N TRP A 48 13.22 -5.08 3.57
CA TRP A 48 12.71 -3.92 2.80
C TRP A 48 11.47 -3.22 3.38
N PRO A 49 11.40 -2.96 4.71
CA PRO A 49 10.35 -2.10 5.24
C PRO A 49 10.46 -0.71 4.59
N SER A 50 9.35 -0.22 4.04
CA SER A 50 9.33 1.04 3.30
C SER A 50 7.94 1.65 3.26
N VAL A 51 7.89 2.96 3.04
CA VAL A 51 6.66 3.74 2.89
C VAL A 51 6.80 4.62 1.66
N SER A 52 5.78 4.62 0.80
CA SER A 52 5.69 5.46 -0.39
C SER A 52 4.30 6.05 -0.51
N TYR A 53 4.17 7.17 -1.22
CA TYR A 53 2.88 7.78 -1.52
C TYR A 53 2.80 8.23 -2.97
N LYS A 54 1.57 8.34 -3.47
CA LYS A 54 1.24 9.00 -4.73
C LYS A 54 0.16 10.03 -4.43
N ALA A 55 0.42 11.28 -4.77
CA ALA A 55 -0.57 12.33 -4.63
C ALA A 55 -1.53 12.31 -5.82
N ALA A 56 -2.83 12.39 -5.57
CA ALA A 56 -3.83 12.61 -6.62
C ALA A 56 -3.69 14.01 -7.21
N HIS A 57 -4.15 14.22 -8.44
CA HIS A 57 -4.26 15.56 -9.00
C HIS A 57 -5.21 16.42 -8.17
N LYS A 58 -4.82 17.68 -7.94
CA LYS A 58 -5.62 18.64 -7.15
C LYS A 58 -6.94 19.01 -7.84
N ASN A 59 -6.94 18.98 -9.17
CA ASN A 59 -8.08 19.34 -9.99
C ASN A 59 -9.08 18.17 -10.11
N GLY A 60 -10.30 18.46 -10.54
CA GLY A 60 -11.35 17.47 -10.72
C GLY A 60 -12.23 17.25 -9.48
N SER A 61 -13.35 16.57 -9.70
CA SER A 61 -14.33 16.27 -8.66
C SER A 61 -13.92 15.06 -7.81
N ARG A 62 -14.24 15.09 -6.51
CA ARG A 62 -14.00 13.97 -5.59
C ARG A 62 -14.52 12.63 -6.13
N HIS A 63 -15.73 12.60 -6.70
CA HIS A 63 -16.33 11.35 -7.18
C HIS A 63 -15.51 10.69 -8.30
N LYS A 64 -15.00 11.46 -9.27
CA LYS A 64 -14.11 10.93 -10.33
C LYS A 64 -12.77 10.47 -9.78
N ARG A 65 -12.16 11.26 -8.90
CA ARG A 65 -10.88 10.95 -8.26
C ARG A 65 -10.94 9.63 -7.50
N TRP A 66 -12.02 9.35 -6.77
CA TRP A 66 -12.14 8.15 -5.95
C TRP A 66 -13.02 7.05 -6.55
N ALA A 67 -13.50 7.20 -7.80
CA ALA A 67 -14.38 6.23 -8.46
C ALA A 67 -13.79 4.81 -8.51
N ASN A 68 -12.46 4.75 -8.57
CA ASN A 68 -11.69 3.52 -8.72
C ASN A 68 -11.27 2.88 -7.38
N TRP A 69 -11.67 3.48 -6.25
CA TRP A 69 -11.25 3.03 -4.92
C TRP A 69 -11.65 1.58 -4.65
N LEU A 70 -12.89 1.21 -4.96
CA LEU A 70 -13.45 -0.11 -4.68
C LEU A 70 -13.34 -1.09 -5.86
N THR A 71 -13.01 -0.63 -7.07
CA THR A 71 -13.12 -1.44 -8.30
C THR A 71 -11.78 -1.78 -8.93
N THR A 72 -10.81 -0.86 -8.91
CA THR A 72 -9.58 -0.96 -9.72
C THR A 72 -8.30 -0.79 -8.90
N LEU A 73 -8.36 -0.20 -7.69
CA LEU A 73 -7.21 -0.24 -6.77
C LEU A 73 -6.70 -1.67 -6.49
N PRO A 74 -7.56 -2.70 -6.47
CA PRO A 74 -7.08 -4.08 -6.37
C PRO A 74 -6.15 -4.51 -7.51
N LYS A 75 -6.39 -4.03 -8.73
CA LYS A 75 -5.52 -4.29 -9.89
C LYS A 75 -4.28 -3.38 -9.88
N VAL A 76 -4.37 -2.19 -9.30
CA VAL A 76 -3.25 -1.24 -9.18
C VAL A 76 -2.17 -1.72 -8.19
N VAL A 77 -2.56 -2.32 -7.06
CA VAL A 77 -1.59 -2.87 -6.10
C VAL A 77 -0.74 -3.97 -6.72
N LEU A 78 -1.35 -4.80 -7.58
CA LEU A 78 -0.66 -5.80 -8.40
C LEU A 78 0.29 -5.16 -9.42
N CYS A 79 -0.20 -4.13 -10.07
CA CYS A 79 0.50 -3.37 -11.09
C CYS A 79 1.75 -2.64 -10.56
N PHE A 80 1.81 -2.31 -9.25
CA PHE A 80 3.03 -1.83 -8.56
C PHE A 80 4.15 -2.87 -8.52
N PHE A 81 3.79 -4.16 -8.49
CA PHE A 81 4.78 -5.23 -8.47
C PHE A 81 5.20 -5.68 -9.87
N GLU A 82 4.29 -5.61 -10.85
CA GLU A 82 4.55 -6.05 -12.23
C GLU A 82 5.16 -4.96 -13.13
N ASP A 83 4.48 -3.83 -13.32
CA ASP A 83 4.95 -2.71 -14.16
C ASP A 83 4.15 -1.41 -13.87
N PRO A 84 4.74 -0.44 -13.15
CA PRO A 84 4.09 0.83 -12.82
C PRO A 84 3.66 1.68 -14.01
N GLU A 85 4.23 1.49 -15.20
CA GLU A 85 3.94 2.27 -16.41
C GLU A 85 2.70 1.77 -17.17
N LEU A 86 2.32 0.49 -17.01
CA LEU A 86 1.16 -0.12 -17.67
C LEU A 86 -0.17 0.10 -16.94
N CYS A 87 -0.13 0.69 -15.75
CA CYS A 87 -1.30 0.91 -14.93
C CYS A 87 -2.08 2.13 -15.42
N THR A 88 -3.13 1.93 -16.21
CA THR A 88 -4.06 2.99 -16.57
C THR A 88 -4.91 3.34 -15.36
N TYR A 89 -4.52 4.40 -14.63
CA TYR A 89 -5.39 5.01 -13.63
C TYR A 89 -6.52 5.80 -14.32
N GLY A 90 -7.54 6.28 -13.59
CA GLY A 90 -8.39 7.33 -14.16
C GLY A 90 -7.57 8.60 -14.42
N GLU A 91 -8.04 9.50 -15.29
CA GLU A 91 -7.35 10.77 -15.63
C GLU A 91 -6.86 11.56 -14.41
N ASP A 92 -7.61 11.54 -13.30
CA ASP A 92 -7.27 12.25 -12.06
C ASP A 92 -6.06 11.65 -11.28
N TRP A 93 -5.54 10.50 -11.71
CA TRP A 93 -4.37 9.82 -11.17
C TRP A 93 -3.33 9.47 -12.27
N HIS A 94 -3.59 9.88 -13.52
CA HIS A 94 -2.64 9.78 -14.63
C HIS A 94 -1.52 10.82 -14.45
N GLY A 95 -0.27 10.37 -14.48
CA GLY A 95 0.90 11.23 -14.29
C GLY A 95 1.27 11.44 -12.80
N GLY A 96 2.56 11.26 -12.51
CA GLY A 96 3.14 11.35 -11.17
C GLY A 96 3.72 10.01 -10.72
N ALA A 97 5.03 10.00 -10.46
CA ALA A 97 5.73 8.86 -9.87
C ALA A 97 5.40 8.72 -8.38
N TYR A 98 5.43 7.48 -7.88
CA TYR A 98 5.46 7.25 -6.44
C TYR A 98 6.67 7.96 -5.82
N LYS A 99 6.46 8.58 -4.67
CA LYS A 99 7.51 9.18 -3.87
C LYS A 99 7.78 8.32 -2.66
N ILE A 100 9.05 7.97 -2.46
CA ILE A 100 9.50 7.22 -1.28
C ILE A 100 9.60 8.20 -0.11
N VAL A 101 8.96 7.86 1.00
CA VAL A 101 9.01 8.63 2.26
C VAL A 101 10.12 8.09 3.15
N ALA A 102 10.21 6.75 3.27
CA ALA A 102 11.19 6.07 4.09
C ALA A 102 11.48 4.65 3.56
N GLY A 103 12.68 4.15 3.85
CA GLY A 103 13.13 2.82 3.44
C GLY A 103 13.48 2.72 1.95
N THR A 104 13.56 1.48 1.46
CA THR A 104 13.88 1.19 0.05
C THR A 104 12.94 0.11 -0.46
N PRO A 105 11.82 0.50 -1.11
CA PRO A 105 10.89 -0.46 -1.69
C PRO A 105 11.58 -1.37 -2.70
N LYS A 106 11.24 -2.66 -2.69
CA LYS A 106 11.73 -3.62 -3.67
C LYS A 106 10.63 -3.91 -4.68
N ALA A 107 10.87 -3.59 -5.95
CA ALA A 107 10.08 -4.13 -7.05
C ALA A 107 10.31 -5.65 -7.15
N ILE A 108 9.23 -6.41 -7.21
CA ILE A 108 9.23 -7.87 -7.22
C ILE A 108 8.73 -8.32 -8.59
N THR A 109 9.65 -8.54 -9.51
CA THR A 109 9.43 -9.13 -10.83
C THR A 109 9.24 -10.64 -10.75
#